data_AF-B5RUT4-F1
#
_entry.id   AF-B5RUT4-F1
#
_cell.length_a   1.000
_cell.length_b   1.000
_cell.length_c   1.000
_cell.angle_alpha   90.00
_cell.angle_beta   90.00
_cell.angle_gamma   90.00
#
_symmetry.space_group_name_H-M   'P 1'
#
loop_
_entity.id
_entity.type
_entity.pdbx_description
1 polymer ?
#
loop_
_entity_poly.entity_id
_entity_poly.type
_entity_poly.pdbx_seq_one_letter_code
_entity_poly.pdbx_strand_id
1 'polypeptide(L)'
;MIKNNSSDKINSTDNMGGTYNEVTPSVTLGKNNSNLSAKSSSSSQESASSTSGNPGQTSTQESQEAGQNWPPSLQEFVNNSFIRSSLLSNSDKVMFNTQLQSLMEKALSTGKIWENDWETQKIPILDKSCKKLELECLNKKPKTKREDSTPTSTVFLPPPKRQKTKKKQSNNLPATLPATPNITTKSSNTEVFGSNKESEFNSAEKKKQRMARFGAESLTPEPFKRINEASSTKVIVGKCEDLEKHYLRLTSEPDPYKVRPQRVLEKSVKFILDKYKGDSSAGYSYVNNQFKSIRQDLTVQHIKNDFAMQVYETHARIAIENNDLGEFNQCQSQLKYLYYLKKKSDKNLSNNVYSVELEFTCYRIIYMLMMGNYSEIYKLRLELCSNKPKAKGKKQIELLDCIEKAFLLQSYQIHGDYHKFFNTYNFFKSIPSMNLASHLIKHFLVSKERIKSLNTIAKSYRKLPVPFLVEELKFTSNAEDDVDNWNTFLTKYNLLQFLVSGTDFDCAASRGILQSIVVQNGFRKIDIKGQI
;
A
#
# COMPACT_ATOMS: atom_id res chain seq x y z
N MET A 1 -3.63 2.17 27.28
CA MET A 1 -5.02 2.39 27.73
C MET A 1 -5.77 1.06 27.93
N ILE A 2 -5.40 -0.03 27.25
CA ILE A 2 -5.87 -1.41 27.48
C ILE A 2 -5.34 -2.01 28.80
N LYS A 3 -4.20 -1.50 29.32
CA LYS A 3 -3.73 -1.82 30.69
C LYS A 3 -4.61 -1.21 31.80
N ASN A 4 -5.32 -0.10 31.53
CA ASN A 4 -6.02 0.69 32.56
C ASN A 4 -7.54 0.82 32.37
N ASN A 5 -8.11 0.44 31.22
CA ASN A 5 -9.57 0.41 31.03
C ASN A 5 -10.15 -0.93 31.50
N SER A 6 -10.64 -0.90 32.74
CA SER A 6 -11.57 -1.88 33.29
C SER A 6 -12.94 -1.67 32.64
N SER A 7 -13.31 -2.49 31.64
CA SER A 7 -14.68 -2.89 31.26
C SER A 7 -14.84 -3.33 29.79
N ASP A 8 -13.98 -4.21 29.29
CA ASP A 8 -14.40 -5.15 28.23
C ASP A 8 -14.50 -6.53 28.87
N LYS A 9 -15.69 -6.84 29.37
CA LYS A 9 -16.03 -8.15 29.92
C LYS A 9 -15.93 -9.19 28.81
N ILE A 10 -14.89 -10.02 28.89
CA ILE A 10 -14.84 -11.31 28.21
C ILE A 10 -15.68 -12.28 29.06
N ASN A 11 -16.99 -12.38 28.79
CA ASN A 11 -17.89 -13.47 29.20
C ASN A 11 -18.87 -13.66 28.04
N SER A 12 -18.65 -14.63 27.16
CA SER A 12 -19.09 -16.04 27.21
C SER A 12 -20.53 -16.24 26.74
N THR A 13 -20.62 -17.09 25.70
CA THR A 13 -21.76 -17.91 25.25
C THR A 13 -23.06 -17.19 24.90
N ASP A 14 -23.32 -17.02 23.60
CA ASP A 14 -24.54 -17.57 23.00
C ASP A 14 -24.49 -17.59 21.45
N ASN A 15 -24.90 -18.75 20.92
CA ASN A 15 -25.29 -19.07 19.54
C ASN A 15 -24.21 -19.01 18.42
N MET A 16 -23.36 -20.05 18.38
CA MET A 16 -22.54 -20.41 17.21
C MET A 16 -23.45 -20.97 16.09
N GLY A 17 -23.80 -20.13 15.13
CA GLY A 17 -24.48 -20.53 13.89
C GLY A 17 -23.55 -20.48 12.69
N GLY A 18 -23.36 -21.63 12.03
CA GLY A 18 -23.10 -21.70 10.58
C GLY A 18 -21.65 -21.71 10.09
N THR A 19 -21.03 -22.90 10.13
CA THR A 19 -20.00 -23.45 9.24
C THR A 19 -19.20 -22.51 8.33
N TYR A 20 -17.92 -22.32 8.65
CA TYR A 20 -16.81 -22.30 7.67
C TYR A 20 -15.55 -22.92 8.33
N ASN A 21 -15.12 -24.07 7.81
CA ASN A 21 -13.93 -24.85 8.15
C ASN A 21 -13.73 -25.26 9.63
N GLU A 22 -14.73 -25.90 10.24
CA GLU A 22 -14.43 -26.84 11.33
C GLU A 22 -14.09 -28.21 10.71
N VAL A 23 -12.85 -28.65 10.86
CA VAL A 23 -12.42 -30.00 10.44
C VAL A 23 -12.63 -30.95 11.62
N THR A 24 -13.60 -31.85 11.49
CA THR A 24 -13.73 -33.00 12.39
C THR A 24 -12.65 -34.05 12.08
N PRO A 25 -12.13 -34.76 13.09
CA PRO A 25 -11.12 -35.79 12.86
C PRO A 25 -11.74 -36.97 12.10
N SER A 26 -11.23 -37.25 10.90
CA SER A 26 -11.62 -38.44 10.13
C SER A 26 -10.88 -39.66 10.69
N VAL A 27 -11.62 -40.53 11.37
CA VAL A 27 -11.14 -41.86 11.80
C VAL A 27 -10.95 -42.70 10.55
N THR A 28 -9.70 -42.93 10.16
CA THR A 28 -9.34 -43.89 9.11
C THR A 28 -8.99 -45.22 9.78
N LEU A 29 -9.90 -46.19 9.62
CA LEU A 29 -9.73 -47.60 9.97
C LEU A 29 -8.59 -48.21 9.13
N GLY A 30 -7.51 -48.60 9.79
CA GLY A 30 -6.52 -49.55 9.25
C GLY A 30 -7.03 -50.98 9.43
N LYS A 31 -7.24 -51.68 8.32
CA LYS A 31 -7.40 -53.14 8.29
C LYS A 31 -6.07 -53.80 8.63
N ASN A 32 -6.09 -54.79 9.53
CA ASN A 32 -5.26 -55.99 9.40
C ASN A 32 -5.91 -57.20 10.10
N ASN A 33 -5.71 -58.35 9.44
CA ASN A 33 -6.36 -59.65 9.59
C ASN A 33 -6.23 -60.34 10.96
N SER A 34 -7.28 -61.07 11.34
CA SER A 34 -7.17 -62.46 11.84
C SER A 34 -8.52 -63.20 11.72
N ASN A 35 -8.46 -64.41 11.16
CA ASN A 35 -9.51 -65.42 11.01
C ASN A 35 -10.30 -65.72 12.30
N LEU A 36 -11.60 -66.05 12.17
CA LEU A 36 -12.20 -67.36 12.55
C LEU A 36 -13.74 -67.35 12.49
N SER A 37 -14.28 -68.34 11.75
CA SER A 37 -15.56 -69.06 11.89
C SER A 37 -16.86 -68.33 12.30
N ALA A 38 -17.88 -68.38 11.43
CA ALA A 38 -19.05 -69.30 11.55
C ALA A 38 -20.31 -68.75 10.83
N LYS A 39 -20.96 -69.67 10.09
CA LYS A 39 -22.40 -69.84 9.75
C LYS A 39 -23.39 -68.81 10.38
N SER A 40 -24.44 -68.30 9.74
CA SER A 40 -25.38 -68.90 8.78
C SER A 40 -26.40 -67.85 8.26
N SER A 41 -27.08 -68.22 7.15
CA SER A 41 -28.50 -67.96 6.80
C SER A 41 -28.95 -66.51 6.56
N SER A 42 -29.17 -66.12 5.29
CA SER A 42 -30.48 -66.09 4.59
C SER A 42 -31.23 -64.78 4.89
N SER A 43 -31.85 -64.03 3.97
CA SER A 43 -32.41 -64.32 2.65
C SER A 43 -32.98 -63.00 2.10
N SER A 44 -33.06 -62.91 0.76
CA SER A 44 -34.10 -62.19 0.00
C SER A 44 -34.09 -60.65 0.05
N GLN A 45 -34.40 -59.90 -1.00
CA GLN A 45 -34.87 -60.17 -2.37
C GLN A 45 -34.78 -58.84 -3.14
N GLU A 46 -34.58 -58.95 -4.47
CA GLU A 46 -35.20 -58.12 -5.52
C GLU A 46 -34.99 -56.57 -5.51
N SER A 47 -34.77 -55.87 -6.62
CA SER A 47 -34.99 -56.14 -8.04
C SER A 47 -34.41 -55.02 -8.92
N ALA A 48 -34.11 -55.39 -10.19
CA ALA A 48 -34.17 -54.61 -11.45
C ALA A 48 -33.31 -53.32 -11.61
N SER A 49 -32.24 -53.32 -12.42
CA SER A 49 -32.19 -53.15 -13.90
C SER A 49 -32.85 -51.85 -14.39
N SER A 50 -32.22 -50.91 -15.10
CA SER A 50 -31.49 -50.99 -16.38
C SER A 50 -31.00 -49.55 -16.73
N THR A 51 -29.76 -49.31 -17.13
CA THR A 51 -29.14 -49.35 -18.48
C THR A 51 -29.46 -48.17 -19.41
N SER A 52 -28.43 -47.33 -19.59
CA SER A 52 -27.94 -46.66 -20.82
C SER A 52 -28.81 -45.70 -21.65
N GLY A 53 -28.17 -44.58 -22.07
CA GLY A 53 -28.54 -43.86 -23.29
C GLY A 53 -27.98 -42.44 -23.40
N ASN A 54 -26.75 -42.29 -23.90
CA ASN A 54 -26.25 -41.11 -24.65
C ASN A 54 -26.34 -41.49 -26.15
N PRO A 55 -26.43 -40.61 -27.20
CA PRO A 55 -25.46 -39.53 -27.50
C PRO A 55 -25.93 -38.35 -28.43
N GLY A 56 -25.03 -37.39 -28.74
CA GLY A 56 -25.04 -36.51 -29.95
C GLY A 56 -24.79 -35.01 -29.67
N GLN A 57 -23.58 -34.44 -29.82
CA GLN A 57 -22.99 -33.74 -31.01
C GLN A 57 -23.92 -32.63 -31.60
N THR A 58 -23.55 -31.34 -31.83
CA THR A 58 -22.34 -30.76 -32.45
C THR A 58 -22.32 -29.20 -32.31
N SER A 59 -21.10 -28.62 -32.40
CA SER A 59 -20.69 -27.32 -33.00
C SER A 59 -20.87 -25.95 -32.29
N THR A 60 -19.70 -25.43 -31.87
CA THR A 60 -19.02 -24.18 -32.33
C THR A 60 -19.70 -22.80 -32.16
N GLN A 61 -19.19 -21.97 -31.25
CA GLN A 61 -18.42 -20.74 -31.57
C GLN A 61 -17.99 -20.01 -30.29
N GLU A 62 -16.67 -19.85 -30.14
CA GLU A 62 -16.02 -19.00 -29.16
C GLU A 62 -16.16 -17.52 -29.54
N SER A 63 -16.41 -16.67 -28.53
CA SER A 63 -16.10 -15.23 -28.59
C SER A 63 -15.79 -14.69 -27.19
N GLN A 64 -14.52 -14.91 -26.83
CA GLN A 64 -13.55 -13.96 -26.24
C GLN A 64 -13.97 -13.13 -25.01
N GLU A 65 -13.56 -13.65 -23.85
CA GLU A 65 -13.18 -12.86 -22.67
C GLU A 65 -11.79 -12.22 -22.88
N ALA A 66 -11.68 -10.93 -22.58
CA ALA A 66 -10.48 -10.12 -22.76
C ALA A 66 -9.41 -10.42 -21.68
N GLY A 67 -8.56 -11.41 -21.96
CA GLY A 67 -7.19 -11.47 -21.46
C GLY A 67 -6.23 -11.04 -22.58
N GLN A 68 -5.43 -10.00 -22.38
CA GLN A 68 -4.50 -9.48 -23.39
C GLN A 68 -3.46 -10.55 -23.80
N ASN A 69 -3.72 -11.30 -24.87
CA ASN A 69 -2.70 -12.07 -25.57
C ASN A 69 -1.95 -11.14 -26.54
N TRP A 70 -0.64 -11.02 -26.39
CA TRP A 70 0.25 -10.28 -27.31
C TRP A 70 0.79 -11.21 -28.41
N PRO A 71 1.17 -10.71 -29.60
CA PRO A 71 1.76 -11.55 -30.64
C PRO A 71 3.05 -12.24 -30.15
N PRO A 72 3.25 -13.54 -30.42
CA PRO A 72 4.46 -14.27 -30.02
C PRO A 72 5.76 -13.60 -30.51
N SER A 73 5.75 -13.06 -31.73
CA SER A 73 6.90 -12.34 -32.31
C SER A 73 7.30 -11.09 -31.52
N LEU A 74 6.34 -10.40 -30.89
CA LEU A 74 6.63 -9.28 -29.99
C LEU A 74 7.26 -9.77 -28.68
N GLN A 75 6.74 -10.86 -28.10
CA GLN A 75 7.30 -11.42 -26.86
C GLN A 75 8.75 -11.85 -27.06
N GLU A 76 9.05 -12.49 -28.19
CA GLU A 76 10.39 -12.91 -28.56
C GLU A 76 11.31 -11.71 -28.83
N PHE A 77 10.84 -10.70 -29.56
CA PHE A 77 11.59 -9.45 -29.78
C PHE A 77 11.97 -8.76 -28.46
N VAL A 78 11.03 -8.65 -27.51
CA VAL A 78 11.27 -8.03 -26.20
C VAL A 78 12.31 -8.85 -25.41
N ASN A 79 12.16 -10.17 -25.36
CA ASN A 79 13.09 -11.04 -24.65
C ASN A 79 14.51 -10.94 -25.24
N ASN A 80 14.63 -11.05 -26.57
CA ASN A 80 15.91 -10.94 -27.27
C ASN A 80 16.54 -9.54 -27.10
N SER A 81 15.74 -8.49 -27.08
CA SER A 81 16.22 -7.12 -26.81
C SER A 81 16.79 -6.97 -25.40
N PHE A 82 16.16 -7.59 -24.39
CA PHE A 82 16.68 -7.58 -23.02
C PHE A 82 17.98 -8.38 -22.89
N ILE A 83 18.08 -9.55 -23.54
CA ILE A 83 19.32 -10.34 -23.58
C ILE A 83 20.46 -9.50 -24.19
N ARG A 84 20.21 -8.84 -25.33
CA ARG A 84 21.20 -7.97 -26.00
C ARG A 84 21.56 -6.75 -25.15
N SER A 85 20.63 -6.22 -24.37
CA SER A 85 20.87 -5.07 -23.48
C SER A 85 21.76 -5.40 -22.27
N SER A 86 21.92 -6.68 -21.91
CA SER A 86 22.76 -7.09 -20.79
C SER A 86 24.23 -6.65 -20.94
N LEU A 87 24.70 -6.59 -22.20
CA LEU A 87 26.05 -6.21 -22.60
C LEU A 87 26.29 -4.68 -22.64
N LEU A 88 25.25 -3.88 -22.38
CA LEU A 88 25.34 -2.42 -22.37
C LEU A 88 25.80 -1.86 -21.01
N SER A 89 26.38 -0.66 -21.03
CA SER A 89 26.73 0.11 -19.82
C SER A 89 25.47 0.52 -19.05
N ASN A 90 25.63 0.89 -17.77
CA ASN A 90 24.49 1.32 -16.94
C ASN A 90 23.77 2.56 -17.50
N SER A 91 24.49 3.48 -18.14
CA SER A 91 23.90 4.65 -18.82
C SER A 91 23.11 4.26 -20.07
N ASP A 92 23.64 3.31 -20.86
CA ASP A 92 23.00 2.86 -22.11
C ASP A 92 21.79 1.96 -21.85
N LYS A 93 21.77 1.22 -20.72
CA LYS A 93 20.61 0.46 -20.26
C LYS A 93 19.42 1.36 -19.94
N VAL A 94 19.64 2.56 -19.40
CA VAL A 94 18.56 3.54 -19.17
C VAL A 94 17.98 3.98 -20.51
N MET A 95 18.85 4.36 -21.47
CA MET A 95 18.43 4.76 -22.81
C MET A 95 17.69 3.64 -23.57
N PHE A 96 18.14 2.39 -23.43
CA PHE A 96 17.47 1.21 -23.98
C PHE A 96 16.05 1.04 -23.46
N ASN A 97 15.85 1.10 -22.14
CA ASN A 97 14.51 0.96 -21.56
C ASN A 97 13.57 2.07 -22.04
N THR A 98 14.07 3.32 -22.12
CA THR A 98 13.29 4.44 -22.67
C THR A 98 12.91 4.22 -24.14
N GLN A 99 13.84 3.75 -24.98
CA GLN A 99 13.56 3.48 -26.39
C GLN A 99 12.59 2.32 -26.59
N LEU A 100 12.73 1.23 -25.84
CA LEU A 100 11.80 0.09 -25.92
C LEU A 100 10.39 0.48 -25.50
N GLN A 101 10.24 1.23 -24.39
CA GLN A 101 8.94 1.72 -23.94
C GLN A 101 8.30 2.66 -24.96
N SER A 102 9.05 3.62 -25.50
CA SER A 102 8.54 4.54 -26.52
C SER A 102 8.10 3.83 -27.80
N LEU A 103 8.82 2.77 -28.21
CA LEU A 103 8.45 1.95 -29.37
C LEU A 103 7.15 1.17 -29.13
N MET A 104 7.00 0.57 -27.94
CA MET A 104 5.77 -0.15 -27.57
C MET A 104 4.56 0.79 -27.45
N GLU A 105 4.74 1.97 -26.85
CA GLU A 105 3.70 2.99 -26.75
C GLU A 105 3.29 3.52 -28.14
N LYS A 106 4.25 3.68 -29.05
CA LYS A 106 3.98 4.04 -30.45
C LYS A 106 3.20 2.94 -31.18
N ALA A 107 3.48 1.66 -30.91
CA ALA A 107 2.72 0.55 -31.48
C ALA A 107 1.28 0.50 -30.92
N LEU A 108 1.11 0.75 -29.62
CA LEU A 108 -0.19 0.79 -28.94
C LEU A 108 -1.06 1.93 -29.46
N SER A 109 -0.52 3.15 -29.49
CA SER A 109 -1.24 4.34 -29.93
C SER A 109 -1.60 4.33 -31.42
N THR A 110 -0.83 3.62 -32.25
CA THR A 110 -1.13 3.47 -33.67
C THR A 110 -1.94 2.21 -34.00
N GLY A 111 -2.24 1.36 -33.01
CA GLY A 111 -2.94 0.09 -33.21
C GLY A 111 -2.14 -0.98 -33.98
N LYS A 112 -0.86 -0.73 -34.27
CA LYS A 112 -0.03 -1.55 -35.18
C LYS A 112 0.70 -2.70 -34.50
N ILE A 113 0.23 -3.16 -33.35
CA ILE A 113 0.91 -4.22 -32.58
C ILE A 113 0.93 -5.55 -33.32
N TRP A 114 -0.17 -5.89 -33.98
CA TRP A 114 -0.28 -7.12 -34.76
C TRP A 114 0.22 -6.96 -36.20
N GLU A 115 0.32 -5.72 -36.68
CA GLU A 115 0.76 -5.39 -38.04
C GLU A 115 2.27 -5.17 -38.16
N ASN A 116 2.94 -4.84 -37.06
CA ASN A 116 4.38 -4.60 -37.06
C ASN A 116 5.15 -5.92 -37.15
N ASP A 117 6.16 -5.93 -38.02
CA ASP A 117 7.09 -7.05 -38.13
C ASP A 117 8.14 -6.97 -37.01
N TRP A 118 7.85 -7.66 -35.90
CA TRP A 118 8.69 -7.65 -34.71
C TRP A 118 9.98 -8.46 -34.87
N GLU A 119 10.04 -9.39 -35.82
CA GLU A 119 11.24 -10.19 -36.08
C GLU A 119 12.35 -9.33 -36.70
N THR A 120 11.96 -8.33 -37.49
CA THR A 120 12.91 -7.42 -38.17
C THR A 120 13.02 -6.04 -37.51
N GLN A 121 12.21 -5.77 -36.49
CA GLN A 121 12.22 -4.52 -35.73
C GLN A 121 13.59 -4.27 -35.08
N LYS A 122 14.05 -3.01 -35.14
CA LYS A 122 15.35 -2.59 -34.59
C LYS A 122 15.20 -1.50 -33.55
N ILE A 123 16.16 -1.44 -32.62
CA ILE A 123 16.23 -0.40 -31.58
C ILE A 123 17.56 0.36 -31.75
N PRO A 124 17.55 1.69 -31.95
CA PRO A 124 18.76 2.48 -32.25
C PRO A 124 19.96 2.25 -31.32
N ILE A 125 19.73 2.06 -30.01
CA ILE A 125 20.83 1.82 -29.05
C ILE A 125 21.45 0.41 -29.20
N LEU A 126 20.69 -0.58 -29.68
CA LEU A 126 21.16 -1.95 -29.91
C LEU A 126 21.66 -2.15 -31.34
N ASP A 127 21.08 -1.43 -32.29
CA ASP A 127 21.29 -1.56 -33.72
C ASP A 127 21.79 -0.23 -34.28
N LYS A 128 23.12 -0.02 -34.23
CA LYS A 128 23.79 1.23 -34.71
C LYS A 128 23.46 1.59 -36.18
N SER A 129 22.90 0.66 -36.95
CA SER A 129 22.39 0.87 -38.31
C SER A 129 21.09 1.70 -38.36
N CYS A 130 20.33 1.79 -37.26
CA CYS A 130 19.06 2.50 -37.19
C CYS A 130 19.24 3.80 -36.40
N LYS A 131 19.13 4.96 -37.07
CA LYS A 131 19.32 6.27 -36.43
C LYS A 131 18.02 6.86 -35.83
N LYS A 132 16.85 6.27 -36.13
CA LYS A 132 15.54 6.81 -35.75
C LYS A 132 14.64 5.71 -35.18
N LEU A 133 13.96 5.99 -34.07
CA LEU A 133 13.06 5.05 -33.40
C LEU A 133 11.69 5.04 -34.11
N GLU A 134 11.50 4.12 -35.06
CA GLU A 134 10.24 3.96 -35.81
C GLU A 134 9.83 2.50 -35.93
N LEU A 135 8.52 2.28 -36.09
CA LEU A 135 7.96 0.94 -36.32
C LEU A 135 8.33 0.49 -37.72
N GLU A 136 8.77 -0.76 -37.84
CA GLU A 136 9.27 -1.31 -39.10
C GLU A 136 8.18 -1.34 -40.20
N CYS A 137 6.92 -1.51 -39.82
CA CYS A 137 5.78 -1.36 -40.74
C CYS A 137 5.68 0.02 -41.43
N LEU A 138 6.30 1.06 -40.87
CA LEU A 138 6.33 2.40 -41.45
C LEU A 138 7.53 2.61 -42.41
N ASN A 139 8.50 1.70 -42.42
CA ASN A 139 9.72 1.79 -43.24
C ASN A 139 9.61 1.08 -44.60
N LYS A 140 8.54 0.31 -44.85
CA LYS A 140 8.32 -0.37 -46.14
C LYS A 140 7.95 0.64 -47.23
N LYS A 141 8.91 0.97 -48.11
CA LYS A 141 8.60 1.56 -49.43
C LYS A 141 7.83 0.53 -50.27
N PRO A 142 6.78 0.93 -51.02
CA PRO A 142 5.99 -0.01 -51.83
C PRO A 142 6.88 -0.66 -52.90
N LYS A 143 6.88 -1.99 -52.94
CA LYS A 143 7.43 -2.77 -54.07
C LYS A 143 6.49 -2.61 -55.25
N THR A 144 6.95 -1.91 -56.28
CA THR A 144 6.33 -1.83 -57.60
C THR A 144 6.32 -3.21 -58.27
N LYS A 145 5.14 -3.69 -58.67
CA LYS A 145 4.95 -4.53 -59.87
C LYS A 145 3.69 -4.06 -60.61
N ARG A 146 3.84 -4.05 -61.93
CA ARG A 146 3.03 -3.47 -63.01
C ARG A 146 1.65 -4.15 -63.11
N GLU A 147 0.61 -3.40 -63.48
CA GLU A 147 0.01 -3.39 -64.82
C GLU A 147 -1.23 -2.46 -64.90
N ASP A 148 -1.23 -1.66 -65.97
CA ASP A 148 -2.32 -1.07 -66.76
C ASP A 148 -3.65 -0.61 -66.14
N SER A 149 -3.87 0.71 -66.12
CA SER A 149 -4.70 1.42 -67.12
C SER A 149 -5.07 2.84 -66.66
N THR A 150 -4.87 3.79 -67.59
CA THR A 150 -5.17 5.23 -67.59
C THR A 150 -6.67 5.55 -67.61
N PRO A 151 -7.11 6.84 -67.69
CA PRO A 151 -6.80 8.03 -66.88
C PRO A 151 -8.12 8.74 -66.45
N THR A 152 -8.07 9.84 -65.68
CA THR A 152 -8.83 11.10 -65.96
C THR A 152 -8.57 12.17 -64.90
N SER A 153 -8.13 13.32 -65.42
CA SER A 153 -8.16 14.72 -64.96
C SER A 153 -8.95 15.10 -63.71
N THR A 154 -8.39 15.97 -62.87
CA THR A 154 -8.72 17.43 -62.87
C THR A 154 -7.87 18.25 -61.89
N VAL A 155 -7.72 19.51 -62.30
CA VAL A 155 -6.87 20.61 -61.82
C VAL A 155 -7.45 21.28 -60.58
N PHE A 156 -6.61 21.73 -59.61
CA PHE A 156 -6.66 23.13 -59.11
C PHE A 156 -5.43 23.55 -58.29
N LEU A 157 -4.92 24.73 -58.63
CA LEU A 157 -3.81 25.48 -58.02
C LEU A 157 -4.31 26.42 -56.88
N PRO A 158 -3.40 27.00 -56.06
CA PRO A 158 -3.70 27.73 -54.82
C PRO A 158 -3.70 29.26 -55.00
N PRO A 159 -4.03 30.03 -53.94
CA PRO A 159 -3.56 31.42 -53.84
C PRO A 159 -3.03 31.79 -52.41
N PRO A 160 -2.45 32.99 -52.16
CA PRO A 160 -0.99 33.14 -52.11
C PRO A 160 -0.44 33.96 -50.92
N LYS A 161 0.89 34.15 -50.94
CA LYS A 161 1.79 34.89 -50.04
C LYS A 161 1.46 36.38 -49.84
N ARG A 162 1.96 36.96 -48.72
CA ARG A 162 2.37 38.37 -48.66
C ARG A 162 3.72 38.52 -47.95
N GLN A 163 4.69 39.13 -48.65
CA GLN A 163 6.02 39.55 -48.19
C GLN A 163 6.02 41.06 -47.92
N LYS A 164 6.99 41.53 -47.12
CA LYS A 164 7.80 42.76 -47.33
C LYS A 164 9.02 42.70 -46.37
N THR A 165 10.25 42.43 -46.86
CA THR A 165 11.37 43.36 -47.24
C THR A 165 12.08 44.04 -46.06
N LYS A 166 13.39 44.33 -45.99
CA LYS A 166 14.70 43.89 -46.57
C LYS A 166 15.74 44.95 -46.09
N LYS A 167 16.96 44.54 -45.67
CA LYS A 167 18.30 45.22 -45.73
C LYS A 167 19.18 44.62 -44.60
N LYS A 168 20.30 43.90 -44.75
CA LYS A 168 21.46 43.77 -45.66
C LYS A 168 22.68 44.63 -45.27
N GLN A 169 23.82 43.95 -45.11
CA GLN A 169 25.26 44.34 -45.03
C GLN A 169 25.90 44.05 -43.66
N SER A 170 27.17 43.66 -43.50
CA SER A 170 28.14 42.78 -44.21
C SER A 170 29.47 42.88 -43.42
N ASN A 171 30.17 41.75 -43.27
CA ASN A 171 31.62 41.57 -43.18
C ASN A 171 32.44 41.85 -41.89
N ASN A 172 33.32 40.85 -41.63
CA ASN A 172 34.70 40.84 -41.08
C ASN A 172 34.99 40.22 -39.68
N LEU A 173 35.85 39.20 -39.71
CA LEU A 173 36.76 38.64 -38.67
C LEU A 173 37.98 39.58 -38.46
N PRO A 174 38.97 39.38 -37.53
CA PRO A 174 39.35 38.16 -36.78
C PRO A 174 39.83 38.34 -35.29
N ALA A 175 40.16 37.20 -34.64
CA ALA A 175 41.12 36.95 -33.51
C ALA A 175 40.96 37.76 -32.18
N THR A 176 41.03 37.20 -30.97
CA THR A 176 42.19 36.55 -30.31
C THR A 176 41.73 36.04 -28.91
N LEU A 177 42.26 34.90 -28.43
CA LEU A 177 42.26 34.45 -27.02
C LEU A 177 43.25 35.33 -26.17
N PRO A 178 43.37 35.28 -24.81
CA PRO A 178 43.11 34.14 -23.91
C PRO A 178 42.61 34.44 -22.45
N ALA A 179 42.44 33.34 -21.71
CA ALA A 179 42.64 33.16 -20.25
C ALA A 179 41.56 33.57 -19.21
N THR A 180 41.26 32.57 -18.38
CA THR A 180 40.50 32.40 -17.12
C THR A 180 40.89 33.36 -15.96
N PRO A 181 40.32 33.30 -14.70
CA PRO A 181 39.14 32.60 -14.14
C PRO A 181 38.24 33.46 -13.19
N ASN A 182 37.15 32.83 -12.71
CA ASN A 182 36.46 33.01 -11.42
C ASN A 182 35.41 34.13 -11.16
N ILE A 183 34.19 33.63 -10.85
CA ILE A 183 33.29 33.97 -9.73
C ILE A 183 32.77 35.42 -9.64
N THR A 184 31.48 35.62 -9.90
CA THR A 184 30.52 36.26 -8.96
C THR A 184 29.06 36.24 -9.45
N THR A 185 28.19 35.69 -8.61
CA THR A 185 26.86 36.16 -8.17
C THR A 185 25.88 36.90 -9.11
N LYS A 186 24.61 36.43 -9.02
CA LYS A 186 23.31 37.11 -9.26
C LYS A 186 23.01 37.41 -10.75
N SER A 187 21.82 37.19 -11.29
CA SER A 187 20.49 37.33 -10.70
C SER A 187 19.42 36.62 -11.56
N SER A 188 18.41 36.07 -10.87
CA SER A 188 16.97 36.06 -11.22
C SER A 188 16.53 36.13 -12.70
N ASN A 189 15.77 35.11 -13.14
CA ASN A 189 14.34 35.28 -13.46
C ASN A 189 13.60 33.94 -13.58
N THR A 190 12.68 33.74 -12.62
CA THR A 190 11.28 33.32 -12.74
C THR A 190 10.80 32.63 -14.03
N GLU A 191 10.36 31.36 -13.91
CA GLU A 191 9.12 30.73 -14.45
C GLU A 191 8.92 29.41 -13.64
N VAL A 192 7.93 29.15 -12.78
CA VAL A 192 6.46 28.98 -12.91
C VAL A 192 6.03 27.77 -13.78
N PHE A 193 5.53 26.74 -13.07
CA PHE A 193 4.63 25.63 -13.45
C PHE A 193 5.14 24.38 -14.21
N GLY A 194 4.92 23.19 -13.59
CA GLY A 194 5.06 21.88 -14.23
C GLY A 194 4.83 20.68 -13.30
N SER A 195 3.56 20.35 -13.04
CA SER A 195 3.00 19.05 -12.58
C SER A 195 3.91 17.95 -11.98
N ASN A 196 3.82 17.73 -10.66
CA ASN A 196 4.35 16.52 -10.01
C ASN A 196 3.40 15.31 -10.20
N LYS A 197 3.73 14.45 -11.15
CA LYS A 197 3.14 13.10 -11.37
C LYS A 197 3.97 11.96 -10.73
N GLU A 198 4.81 12.26 -9.74
CA GLU A 198 5.85 11.33 -9.26
C GLU A 198 5.44 10.39 -8.09
N SER A 199 4.21 10.44 -7.58
CA SER A 199 3.86 9.65 -6.40
C SER A 199 3.57 8.17 -6.69
N GLU A 200 3.21 7.81 -7.92
CA GLU A 200 2.79 6.45 -8.28
C GLU A 200 3.97 5.53 -8.65
N PHE A 201 5.05 6.10 -9.21
CA PHE A 201 6.24 5.34 -9.64
C PHE A 201 7.12 4.82 -8.48
N ASN A 202 7.09 5.48 -7.32
CA ASN A 202 7.99 5.13 -6.22
C ASN A 202 7.61 3.81 -5.50
N SER A 203 6.32 3.44 -5.53
CA SER A 203 5.83 2.21 -4.88
C SER A 203 6.13 0.96 -5.71
N ALA A 204 5.94 1.04 -7.03
CA ALA A 204 6.24 -0.05 -7.96
C ALA A 204 7.75 -0.32 -8.06
N GLU A 205 8.57 0.74 -8.11
CA GLU A 205 10.03 0.63 -8.16
C GLU A 205 10.59 0.00 -6.87
N LYS A 206 10.08 0.40 -5.69
CA LYS A 206 10.45 -0.21 -4.40
C LYS A 206 10.00 -1.68 -4.29
N LYS A 207 8.84 -2.03 -4.86
CA LYS A 207 8.36 -3.42 -4.94
C LYS A 207 9.25 -4.26 -5.87
N LYS A 208 9.67 -3.69 -7.00
CA LYS A 208 10.61 -4.31 -7.97
C LYS A 208 12.01 -4.49 -7.39
N GLN A 209 12.53 -3.49 -6.66
CA GLN A 209 13.82 -3.58 -5.96
C GLN A 209 13.82 -4.62 -4.83
N ARG A 210 12.68 -4.84 -4.15
CA ARG A 210 12.54 -5.93 -3.16
C ARG A 210 12.55 -7.31 -3.82
N MET A 211 11.92 -7.45 -5.00
CA MET A 211 11.95 -8.69 -5.79
C MET A 211 13.34 -9.00 -6.34
N ALA A 212 14.11 -7.98 -6.75
CA ALA A 212 15.45 -8.15 -7.30
C ALA A 212 16.50 -8.66 -6.28
N ARG A 213 16.29 -8.43 -4.98
CA ARG A 213 17.22 -8.85 -3.91
C ARG A 213 17.26 -10.37 -3.66
N PHE A 214 16.27 -11.12 -4.13
CA PHE A 214 16.22 -12.59 -4.01
C PHE A 214 16.68 -13.31 -5.29
N GLY A 215 17.17 -12.57 -6.30
CA GLY A 215 17.41 -13.09 -7.65
C GLY A 215 18.87 -13.22 -8.08
N ALA A 216 19.85 -13.31 -7.17
CA ALA A 216 21.26 -13.41 -7.55
C ALA A 216 21.99 -14.55 -6.81
N GLU A 217 22.32 -15.61 -7.58
CA GLU A 217 23.30 -16.72 -7.37
C GLU A 217 23.03 -17.70 -6.22
N SER A 218 23.18 -19.04 -6.31
CA SER A 218 23.49 -20.06 -7.33
C SER A 218 23.19 -21.42 -6.64
N LEU A 219 22.43 -22.36 -7.20
CA LEU A 219 22.90 -23.62 -7.81
C LEU A 219 21.65 -24.37 -8.31
N THR A 220 21.69 -24.87 -9.53
CA THR A 220 20.59 -25.58 -10.21
C THR A 220 20.41 -27.02 -9.70
N PRO A 221 19.19 -27.44 -9.29
CA PRO A 221 18.76 -28.81 -9.42
C PRO A 221 17.99 -28.98 -10.73
N GLU A 222 18.29 -30.07 -11.45
CA GLU A 222 17.60 -30.56 -12.65
C GLU A 222 16.06 -30.42 -12.59
N PRO A 223 15.40 -30.17 -13.73
CA PRO A 223 13.95 -29.99 -13.78
C PRO A 223 13.25 -31.31 -13.44
N PHE A 224 12.70 -31.39 -12.23
CA PHE A 224 11.75 -32.45 -11.87
C PHE A 224 10.59 -32.42 -12.86
N LYS A 225 10.45 -33.51 -13.64
CA LYS A 225 9.27 -33.80 -14.46
C LYS A 225 8.04 -33.62 -13.57
N ARG A 226 7.17 -32.67 -13.91
CA ARG A 226 5.85 -32.55 -13.30
C ARG A 226 5.08 -33.84 -13.59
N ILE A 227 5.05 -34.72 -12.61
CA ILE A 227 3.94 -35.67 -12.49
C ILE A 227 2.72 -34.81 -12.17
N ASN A 228 1.72 -34.88 -13.04
CA ASN A 228 0.39 -34.33 -12.80
C ASN A 228 -0.25 -35.12 -11.65
N GLU A 229 0.14 -34.82 -10.42
CA GLU A 229 -0.63 -35.17 -9.24
C GLU A 229 -1.31 -33.90 -8.75
N ALA A 230 -2.64 -33.90 -8.79
CA ALA A 230 -3.46 -32.98 -8.04
C ALA A 230 -3.15 -33.17 -6.55
N SER A 231 -2.06 -32.57 -6.07
CA SER A 231 -1.71 -32.56 -4.67
C SER A 231 -2.83 -31.82 -3.95
N SER A 232 -3.67 -32.56 -3.23
CA SER A 232 -4.53 -31.99 -2.21
C SER A 232 -3.68 -31.02 -1.38
N THR A 233 -4.06 -29.74 -1.34
CA THR A 233 -3.52 -28.78 -0.39
C THR A 233 -3.98 -29.26 0.98
N LYS A 234 -3.25 -30.20 1.58
CA LYS A 234 -3.54 -30.72 2.91
C LYS A 234 -3.50 -29.52 3.85
N VAL A 235 -4.68 -29.12 4.34
CA VAL A 235 -4.80 -28.10 5.37
C VAL A 235 -4.04 -28.62 6.58
N ILE A 236 -2.92 -27.98 6.90
CA ILE A 236 -2.12 -28.33 8.07
C ILE A 236 -2.93 -27.90 9.30
N VAL A 237 -3.25 -28.85 10.18
CA VAL A 237 -3.83 -28.58 11.49
C VAL A 237 -2.72 -28.75 12.53
N GLY A 238 -2.50 -27.70 13.32
CA GLY A 238 -1.47 -27.68 14.35
C GLY A 238 -1.72 -28.70 15.47
N LYS A 239 -0.63 -29.15 16.12
CA LYS A 239 -0.65 -30.08 17.28
C LYS A 239 0.08 -29.55 18.50
N CYS A 240 0.65 -28.34 18.44
CA CYS A 240 1.34 -27.71 19.57
C CYS A 240 0.34 -27.28 20.65
N GLU A 241 0.58 -27.66 21.91
CA GLU A 241 -0.25 -27.29 23.07
C GLU A 241 0.28 -26.08 23.86
N ASP A 242 1.43 -25.54 23.48
CA ASP A 242 2.09 -24.47 24.23
C ASP A 242 1.24 -23.19 24.21
N LEU A 243 1.02 -22.57 25.37
CA LEU A 243 0.30 -21.28 25.45
C LEU A 243 1.19 -20.10 25.06
N GLU A 244 2.50 -20.23 25.29
CA GLU A 244 3.51 -19.28 24.88
C GLU A 244 4.42 -19.89 23.82
N LYS A 245 4.66 -19.16 22.73
CA LYS A 245 5.53 -19.62 21.66
C LYS A 245 6.21 -18.43 21.01
N HIS A 246 7.54 -18.46 20.93
CA HIS A 246 8.31 -17.39 20.31
C HIS A 246 8.02 -17.28 18.80
N TYR A 247 7.92 -16.06 18.29
CA TYR A 247 7.80 -15.82 16.85
C TYR A 247 9.10 -16.20 16.12
N LEU A 248 9.00 -17.09 15.13
CA LEU A 248 10.13 -17.53 14.31
C LEU A 248 9.78 -17.30 12.84
N ARG A 249 10.68 -16.73 12.05
CA ARG A 249 10.46 -16.65 10.60
C ARG A 249 10.57 -18.04 10.00
N LEU A 250 9.51 -18.50 9.33
CA LEU A 250 9.51 -19.79 8.64
C LEU A 250 10.38 -19.69 7.39
N THR A 251 11.41 -20.54 7.30
CA THR A 251 12.28 -20.70 6.13
C THR A 251 12.13 -22.07 5.47
N SER A 252 11.27 -22.92 6.03
CA SER A 252 10.99 -24.29 5.59
C SER A 252 9.49 -24.57 5.71
N GLU A 253 9.07 -25.75 5.26
CA GLU A 253 7.71 -26.22 5.45
C GLU A 253 7.34 -26.25 6.95
N PRO A 254 6.11 -25.82 7.33
CA PRO A 254 5.72 -25.75 8.74
C PRO A 254 5.50 -27.14 9.34
N ASP A 255 6.22 -27.45 10.42
CA ASP A 255 6.00 -28.66 11.22
C ASP A 255 4.69 -28.54 12.03
N PRO A 256 3.71 -29.45 11.86
CA PRO A 256 2.44 -29.42 12.61
C PRO A 256 2.63 -29.40 14.13
N TYR A 257 3.67 -30.04 14.67
CA TYR A 257 3.94 -30.05 16.11
C TYR A 257 4.47 -28.72 16.65
N LYS A 258 4.91 -27.82 15.76
CA LYS A 258 5.33 -26.46 16.10
C LYS A 258 4.24 -25.43 15.82
N VAL A 259 3.03 -25.83 15.41
CA VAL A 259 1.91 -24.93 15.10
C VAL A 259 0.78 -25.20 16.09
N ARG A 260 0.24 -24.16 16.74
CA ARG A 260 -0.86 -24.31 17.71
C ARG A 260 -2.21 -24.38 17.00
N PRO A 261 -3.08 -25.37 17.27
CA PRO A 261 -4.43 -25.39 16.71
C PRO A 261 -5.29 -24.27 17.31
N GLN A 262 -6.42 -23.94 16.65
CA GLN A 262 -7.27 -22.80 17.05
C GLN A 262 -7.67 -22.83 18.54
N ARG A 263 -8.08 -23.98 19.08
CA ARG A 263 -8.44 -24.12 20.51
C ARG A 263 -7.32 -23.72 21.48
N VAL A 264 -6.06 -23.89 21.08
CA VAL A 264 -4.89 -23.52 21.88
C VAL A 264 -4.58 -22.05 21.65
N LEU A 265 -4.73 -21.54 20.42
CA LEU A 265 -4.58 -20.10 20.12
C LEU A 265 -5.56 -19.25 20.91
N GLU A 266 -6.83 -19.67 21.05
CA GLU A 266 -7.83 -18.98 21.86
C GLU A 266 -7.41 -18.89 23.34
N LYS A 267 -6.93 -20.00 23.91
CA LYS A 267 -6.37 -20.02 25.28
C LYS A 267 -5.11 -19.16 25.39
N SER A 268 -4.25 -19.19 24.37
CA SER A 268 -3.01 -18.42 24.31
C SER A 268 -3.30 -16.92 24.36
N VAL A 269 -4.23 -16.43 23.54
CA VAL A 269 -4.61 -15.00 23.50
C VAL A 269 -5.04 -14.52 24.89
N LYS A 270 -5.92 -15.28 25.56
CA LYS A 270 -6.36 -14.94 26.92
C LYS A 270 -5.17 -14.89 27.90
N PHE A 271 -4.37 -15.95 27.93
CA PHE A 271 -3.19 -16.04 28.80
C PHE A 271 -2.21 -14.88 28.60
N ILE A 272 -1.90 -14.56 27.34
CA ILE A 272 -0.96 -13.47 26.99
C ILE A 272 -1.51 -12.11 27.41
N LEU A 273 -2.82 -11.86 27.19
CA LEU A 273 -3.44 -10.60 27.58
C LEU A 273 -3.51 -10.43 29.10
N ASP A 274 -3.84 -11.49 29.83
CA ASP A 274 -3.88 -11.47 31.30
C ASP A 274 -2.48 -11.19 31.86
N LYS A 275 -1.45 -11.84 31.31
CA LYS A 275 -0.04 -11.57 31.67
C LYS A 275 0.39 -10.15 31.32
N TYR A 276 0.07 -9.64 30.12
CA TYR A 276 0.42 -8.27 29.72
C TYR A 276 -0.23 -7.19 30.60
N LYS A 277 -1.42 -7.47 31.14
CA LYS A 277 -2.15 -6.56 32.04
C LYS A 277 -1.70 -6.67 33.49
N GLY A 278 -1.50 -7.88 34.00
CA GLY A 278 -1.25 -8.14 35.43
C GLY A 278 0.23 -8.18 35.82
N ASP A 279 1.13 -8.50 34.89
CA ASP A 279 2.55 -8.64 35.17
C ASP A 279 3.33 -7.42 34.68
N SER A 280 3.99 -6.72 35.61
CA SER A 280 4.82 -5.56 35.28
C SER A 280 6.07 -5.92 34.48
N SER A 281 6.51 -7.19 34.53
CA SER A 281 7.63 -7.69 33.72
C SER A 281 7.27 -7.95 32.26
N ALA A 282 5.97 -8.12 31.96
CA ALA A 282 5.47 -8.36 30.61
C ALA A 282 5.33 -7.04 29.83
N GLY A 283 6.45 -6.58 29.27
CA GLY A 283 6.52 -5.41 28.41
C GLY A 283 5.94 -5.59 27.00
N TYR A 284 5.89 -4.51 26.22
CA TYR A 284 5.41 -4.53 24.83
C TYR A 284 6.13 -5.55 23.94
N SER A 285 7.45 -5.70 24.13
CA SER A 285 8.27 -6.65 23.36
C SER A 285 7.75 -8.09 23.45
N TYR A 286 7.37 -8.53 24.66
CA TYR A 286 6.79 -9.84 24.90
C TYR A 286 5.46 -10.00 24.16
N VAL A 287 4.48 -9.13 24.43
CA VAL A 287 3.15 -9.26 23.81
C VAL A 287 3.22 -9.16 22.28
N ASN A 288 4.08 -8.29 21.74
CA ASN A 288 4.28 -8.18 20.30
C ASN A 288 4.84 -9.47 19.70
N ASN A 289 5.85 -10.08 20.33
CA ASN A 289 6.40 -11.36 19.88
C ASN A 289 5.35 -12.48 19.91
N GLN A 290 4.58 -12.56 20.99
CA GLN A 290 3.57 -13.60 21.16
C GLN A 290 2.41 -13.48 20.14
N PHE A 291 1.91 -12.26 19.91
CA PHE A 291 0.85 -12.04 18.91
C PHE A 291 1.35 -12.26 17.47
N LYS A 292 2.62 -11.96 17.17
CA LYS A 292 3.23 -12.34 15.88
C LYS A 292 3.22 -13.85 15.68
N SER A 293 3.59 -14.60 16.72
CA SER A 293 3.57 -16.07 16.71
C SER A 293 2.14 -16.62 16.51
N ILE A 294 1.14 -16.06 17.19
CA ILE A 294 -0.28 -16.45 17.02
C ILE A 294 -0.75 -16.17 15.58
N ARG A 295 -0.50 -14.95 15.07
CA ARG A 295 -0.88 -14.56 13.72
C ARG A 295 -0.22 -15.44 12.66
N GLN A 296 1.03 -15.85 12.87
CA GLN A 296 1.72 -16.81 12.03
C GLN A 296 1.03 -18.18 12.02
N ASP A 297 0.67 -18.72 13.20
CA ASP A 297 -0.03 -19.99 13.30
C ASP A 297 -1.40 -19.95 12.60
N LEU A 298 -2.12 -18.83 12.70
CA LEU A 298 -3.37 -18.61 11.95
C LEU A 298 -3.13 -18.64 10.43
N THR A 299 -2.08 -17.97 9.96
CA THR A 299 -1.73 -17.92 8.53
C THR A 299 -1.34 -19.29 7.99
N VAL A 300 -0.50 -20.04 8.71
CA VAL A 300 -0.05 -21.39 8.33
C VAL A 300 -1.24 -22.35 8.18
N GLN A 301 -2.23 -22.25 9.06
CA GLN A 301 -3.40 -23.11 9.06
C GLN A 301 -4.55 -22.57 8.19
N HIS A 302 -4.34 -21.45 7.49
CA HIS A 302 -5.37 -20.77 6.69
C HIS A 302 -6.66 -20.40 7.46
N ILE A 303 -6.54 -20.10 8.76
CA ILE A 303 -7.67 -19.70 9.61
C ILE A 303 -7.99 -18.21 9.35
N LYS A 304 -9.23 -17.92 8.90
CA LYS A 304 -9.69 -16.58 8.49
C LYS A 304 -11.08 -16.23 9.05
N ASN A 305 -11.45 -16.80 10.19
CA ASN A 305 -12.75 -16.63 10.83
C ASN A 305 -12.78 -15.41 11.78
N ASP A 306 -13.87 -15.30 12.54
CA ASP A 306 -14.08 -14.19 13.49
C ASP A 306 -13.01 -14.12 14.58
N PHE A 307 -12.51 -15.28 15.04
CA PHE A 307 -11.38 -15.33 15.96
C PHE A 307 -10.11 -14.74 15.36
N ALA A 308 -9.81 -15.06 14.09
CA ALA A 308 -8.66 -14.44 13.41
C ALA A 308 -8.81 -12.92 13.35
N MET A 309 -9.98 -12.38 12.99
CA MET A 309 -10.22 -10.93 13.01
C MET A 309 -9.94 -10.34 14.40
N GLN A 310 -10.49 -10.94 15.45
CA GLN A 310 -10.28 -10.49 16.83
C GLN A 310 -8.79 -10.44 17.21
N VAL A 311 -8.00 -11.47 16.86
CA VAL A 311 -6.54 -11.50 17.11
C VAL A 311 -5.84 -10.32 16.44
N TYR A 312 -6.15 -10.08 15.16
CA TYR A 312 -5.54 -8.99 14.40
C TYR A 312 -5.97 -7.61 14.91
N GLU A 313 -7.24 -7.45 15.29
CA GLU A 313 -7.77 -6.22 15.89
C GLU A 313 -7.09 -5.93 17.23
N THR A 314 -7.02 -6.91 18.13
CA THR A 314 -6.37 -6.78 19.42
C THR A 314 -4.89 -6.42 19.27
N HIS A 315 -4.15 -7.13 18.40
CA HIS A 315 -2.73 -6.84 18.20
C HIS A 315 -2.52 -5.45 17.60
N ALA A 316 -3.36 -5.04 16.65
CA ALA A 316 -3.29 -3.70 16.06
C ALA A 316 -3.52 -2.59 17.09
N ARG A 317 -4.52 -2.74 17.98
CA ARG A 317 -4.77 -1.77 19.06
C ARG A 317 -3.58 -1.67 20.01
N ILE A 318 -3.03 -2.82 20.45
CA ILE A 318 -1.83 -2.87 21.29
C ILE A 318 -0.62 -2.20 20.59
N ALA A 319 -0.47 -2.40 19.28
CA ALA A 319 0.60 -1.77 18.51
C ALA A 319 0.46 -0.24 18.46
N ILE A 320 -0.76 0.29 18.27
CA ILE A 320 -1.01 1.74 18.33
C ILE A 320 -0.64 2.29 19.70
N GLU A 321 -1.07 1.65 20.78
CA GLU A 321 -0.78 2.10 22.16
C GLU A 321 0.72 2.22 22.44
N ASN A 322 1.53 1.39 21.79
CA ASN A 322 2.97 1.33 21.97
C ASN A 322 3.73 2.01 20.83
N ASN A 323 3.06 2.84 20.02
CA ASN A 323 3.64 3.62 18.93
C ASN A 323 4.35 2.77 17.83
N ASP A 324 4.01 1.49 17.70
CA ASP A 324 4.56 0.59 16.67
C ASP A 324 3.69 0.61 15.41
N LEU A 325 3.90 1.63 14.57
CA LEU A 325 3.17 1.80 13.31
C LEU A 325 3.47 0.69 12.30
N GLY A 326 4.65 0.08 12.37
CA GLY A 326 5.04 -1.00 11.49
C GLY A 326 4.17 -2.25 11.71
N GLU A 327 3.94 -2.60 12.98
CA GLU A 327 3.05 -3.70 13.35
C GLU A 327 1.58 -3.36 13.15
N PHE A 328 1.16 -2.14 13.50
CA PHE A 328 -0.20 -1.68 13.19
C PHE A 328 -0.52 -1.81 11.70
N ASN A 329 0.36 -1.34 10.81
CA ASN A 329 0.14 -1.38 9.37
C ASN A 329 0.08 -2.82 8.82
N GLN A 330 0.89 -3.74 9.38
CA GLN A 330 0.82 -5.16 9.04
C GLN A 330 -0.53 -5.75 9.44
N CYS A 331 -1.01 -5.48 10.66
CA CYS A 331 -2.33 -5.96 11.10
C CYS A 331 -3.46 -5.36 10.28
N GLN A 332 -3.43 -4.04 10.07
CA GLN A 332 -4.45 -3.29 9.33
C GLN A 332 -4.60 -3.82 7.90
N SER A 333 -3.48 -4.11 7.22
CA SER A 333 -3.49 -4.67 5.86
C SER A 333 -4.22 -6.02 5.82
N GLN A 334 -3.97 -6.88 6.81
CA GLN A 334 -4.67 -8.16 6.91
C GLN A 334 -6.15 -7.98 7.27
N LEU A 335 -6.49 -7.07 8.19
CA LEU A 335 -7.88 -6.79 8.58
C LEU A 335 -8.73 -6.33 7.39
N LYS A 336 -8.18 -5.48 6.51
CA LYS A 336 -8.86 -5.07 5.28
C LYS A 336 -9.30 -6.28 4.45
N TYR A 337 -8.44 -7.28 4.33
CA TYR A 337 -8.74 -8.52 3.60
C TYR A 337 -9.75 -9.40 4.36
N LEU A 338 -9.62 -9.53 5.68
CA LEU A 338 -10.56 -10.33 6.48
C LEU A 338 -11.98 -9.73 6.49
N TYR A 339 -12.13 -8.41 6.63
CA TYR A 339 -13.44 -7.75 6.52
C TYR A 339 -14.05 -7.91 5.13
N TYR A 340 -13.25 -7.85 4.06
CA TYR A 340 -13.72 -8.14 2.71
C TYR A 340 -14.27 -9.57 2.61
N LEU A 341 -13.55 -10.57 3.13
CA LEU A 341 -14.02 -11.95 3.14
C LEU A 341 -15.32 -12.10 3.95
N LYS A 342 -15.40 -11.51 5.15
CA LYS A 342 -16.59 -11.59 6.00
C LYS A 342 -17.82 -11.01 5.30
N LYS A 343 -17.69 -9.85 4.65
CA LYS A 343 -18.79 -9.23 3.87
C LYS A 343 -19.21 -10.07 2.67
N LYS A 344 -18.29 -10.84 2.08
CA LYS A 344 -18.59 -11.76 0.98
C LYS A 344 -19.33 -13.00 1.46
N SER A 345 -18.96 -13.55 2.61
CA SER A 345 -19.60 -14.74 3.17
C SER A 345 -20.94 -14.44 3.86
N ASP A 346 -21.03 -13.27 4.51
CA ASP A 346 -22.17 -12.88 5.32
C ASP A 346 -22.63 -11.46 4.91
N LYS A 347 -23.77 -11.40 4.22
CA LYS A 347 -24.37 -10.13 3.77
C LYS A 347 -24.91 -9.31 4.94
N ASN A 348 -25.20 -9.92 6.09
CA ASN A 348 -25.71 -9.27 7.28
C ASN A 348 -24.62 -9.16 8.33
N LEU A 349 -23.56 -8.41 8.00
CA LEU A 349 -22.45 -8.15 8.91
C LEU A 349 -22.98 -7.72 10.29
N SER A 350 -22.56 -8.43 11.33
CA SER A 350 -23.00 -8.16 12.69
C SER A 350 -22.71 -6.70 13.05
N ASN A 351 -23.61 -6.09 13.82
CA ASN A 351 -23.48 -4.67 14.20
C ASN A 351 -22.15 -4.37 14.90
N ASN A 352 -21.60 -5.35 15.64
CA ASN A 352 -20.30 -5.22 16.29
C ASN A 352 -19.15 -5.20 15.27
N VAL A 353 -19.06 -6.19 14.38
CA VAL A 353 -17.98 -6.27 13.38
C VAL A 353 -17.98 -5.04 12.48
N TYR A 354 -19.17 -4.57 12.08
CA TYR A 354 -19.28 -3.34 11.30
C TYR A 354 -18.76 -2.10 12.05
N SER A 355 -19.05 -1.99 13.35
CA SER A 355 -18.54 -0.89 14.17
C SER A 355 -17.01 -0.92 14.25
N VAL A 356 -16.41 -2.11 14.41
CA VAL A 356 -14.95 -2.24 14.44
C VAL A 356 -14.32 -1.95 13.08
N GLU A 357 -14.96 -2.32 11.97
CA GLU A 357 -14.50 -1.94 10.63
C GLU A 357 -14.44 -0.41 10.45
N LEU A 358 -15.44 0.32 10.96
CA LEU A 358 -15.45 1.79 10.93
C LEU A 358 -14.33 2.40 11.79
N GLU A 359 -14.13 1.89 13.00
CA GLU A 359 -13.01 2.25 13.88
C GLU A 359 -11.66 2.12 13.14
N PHE A 360 -11.39 0.95 12.56
CA PHE A 360 -10.15 0.69 11.82
C PHE A 360 -10.05 1.49 10.52
N THR A 361 -11.17 1.85 9.90
CA THR A 361 -11.19 2.75 8.75
C THR A 361 -10.71 4.14 9.14
N CYS A 362 -11.14 4.67 10.29
CA CYS A 362 -10.64 5.93 10.82
C CYS A 362 -9.13 5.87 11.11
N TYR A 363 -8.65 4.83 11.80
CA TYR A 363 -7.21 4.65 12.08
C TYR A 363 -6.38 4.57 10.79
N ARG A 364 -6.90 3.91 9.75
CA ARG A 364 -6.25 3.84 8.45
C ARG A 364 -6.12 5.21 7.79
N ILE A 365 -7.16 6.06 7.87
CA ILE A 365 -7.09 7.43 7.31
C ILE A 365 -6.02 8.23 8.04
N ILE A 366 -5.99 8.18 9.38
CA ILE A 366 -4.99 8.89 10.19
C ILE A 366 -3.57 8.39 9.88
N TYR A 367 -3.38 7.07 9.74
CA TYR A 367 -2.11 6.50 9.31
C TYR A 367 -1.69 6.99 7.92
N MET A 368 -2.60 7.01 6.94
CA MET A 368 -2.30 7.52 5.60
C MET A 368 -1.95 9.03 5.62
N LEU A 369 -2.56 9.80 6.53
CA LEU A 369 -2.21 11.21 6.76
C LEU A 369 -0.78 11.37 7.26
N MET A 370 -0.40 10.58 8.26
CA MET A 370 0.95 10.56 8.83
C MET A 370 2.01 10.27 7.78
N MET A 371 1.70 9.35 6.87
CA MET A 371 2.57 8.95 5.76
C MET A 371 2.57 9.94 4.58
N GLY A 372 1.72 10.96 4.61
CA GLY A 372 1.53 11.90 3.48
C GLY A 372 1.00 11.22 2.21
N ASN A 373 0.26 10.12 2.35
CA ASN A 373 -0.28 9.36 1.22
C ASN A 373 -1.69 9.85 0.85
N TYR A 374 -1.78 11.09 0.39
CA TYR A 374 -3.06 11.73 0.07
C TYR A 374 -3.84 11.02 -1.06
N SER A 375 -3.14 10.39 -2.01
CA SER A 375 -3.78 9.64 -3.11
C SER A 375 -4.66 8.50 -2.58
N GLU A 376 -4.15 7.68 -1.66
CA GLU A 376 -4.91 6.58 -1.07
C GLU A 376 -6.06 7.08 -0.18
N ILE A 377 -5.91 8.24 0.47
CA ILE A 377 -7.01 8.89 1.20
C ILE A 377 -8.14 9.28 0.24
N TYR A 378 -7.82 9.90 -0.90
CA TYR A 378 -8.84 10.27 -1.89
C TYR A 378 -9.54 9.04 -2.49
N LYS A 379 -8.81 7.97 -2.79
CA LYS A 379 -9.40 6.70 -3.27
C LYS A 379 -10.37 6.12 -2.24
N LEU A 380 -9.97 6.09 -0.97
CA LEU A 380 -10.85 5.62 0.09
C LEU A 380 -12.07 6.52 0.28
N ARG A 381 -11.90 7.84 0.20
CA ARG A 381 -13.00 8.80 0.28
C ARG A 381 -14.01 8.55 -0.85
N LEU A 382 -13.53 8.34 -2.07
CA LEU A 382 -14.36 7.99 -3.22
C LEU A 382 -15.11 6.67 -2.99
N GLU A 383 -14.42 5.63 -2.52
CA GLU A 383 -15.03 4.33 -2.19
C GLU A 383 -16.20 4.48 -1.19
N LEU A 384 -15.99 5.25 -0.12
CA LEU A 384 -17.02 5.48 0.91
C LEU A 384 -18.15 6.41 0.41
N CYS A 385 -17.87 7.35 -0.49
CA CYS A 385 -18.90 8.18 -1.12
C CYS A 385 -19.79 7.37 -2.07
N SER A 386 -19.19 6.46 -2.85
CA SER A 386 -19.92 5.54 -3.73
C SER A 386 -20.73 4.52 -2.95
N ASN A 387 -20.16 3.97 -1.87
CA ASN A 387 -20.80 2.97 -1.01
C ASN A 387 -21.10 3.55 0.36
N LYS A 388 -22.04 4.51 0.43
CA LYS A 388 -22.36 5.24 1.66
C LYS A 388 -22.61 4.29 2.85
N PRO A 389 -21.76 4.33 3.88
CA PRO A 389 -21.97 3.58 5.12
C PRO A 389 -23.34 3.91 5.73
N LYS A 390 -24.11 2.89 6.13
CA LYS A 390 -25.40 3.08 6.80
C LYS A 390 -25.23 2.82 8.30
N ALA A 391 -25.44 3.83 9.11
CA ALA A 391 -25.46 3.67 10.56
C ALA A 391 -26.78 3.04 11.03
N LYS A 392 -26.70 2.07 11.93
CA LYS A 392 -27.81 1.40 12.61
C LYS A 392 -27.92 1.78 14.09
N GLY A 393 -27.06 2.66 14.60
CA GLY A 393 -27.09 3.10 15.99
C GLY A 393 -26.08 4.19 16.33
N LYS A 394 -26.19 4.77 17.53
CA LYS A 394 -25.40 5.93 17.99
C LYS A 394 -23.88 5.74 17.85
N LYS A 395 -23.36 4.56 18.22
CA LYS A 395 -21.93 4.23 18.11
C LYS A 395 -21.42 4.33 16.68
N GLN A 396 -22.19 3.85 15.70
CA GLN A 396 -21.79 3.90 14.29
C GLN A 396 -21.87 5.32 13.72
N ILE A 397 -22.82 6.14 14.19
CA ILE A 397 -22.90 7.56 13.83
C ILE A 397 -21.65 8.30 14.32
N GLU A 398 -21.27 8.10 15.59
CA GLU A 398 -20.05 8.68 16.16
C GLU A 398 -18.78 8.27 15.39
N LEU A 399 -18.66 7.00 15.03
CA LEU A 399 -17.53 6.49 14.25
C LEU A 399 -17.49 7.06 12.82
N LEU A 400 -18.65 7.29 12.19
CA LEU A 400 -18.72 7.94 10.88
C LEU A 400 -18.35 9.42 10.95
N ASP A 401 -18.78 10.15 11.99
CA ASP A 401 -18.33 11.52 12.22
C ASP A 401 -16.80 11.56 12.45
N CYS A 402 -16.25 10.60 13.18
CA CYS A 402 -14.79 10.45 13.33
C CYS A 402 -14.07 10.22 11.98
N ILE A 403 -14.64 9.41 11.09
CA ILE A 403 -14.10 9.20 9.74
C ILE A 403 -14.15 10.50 8.94
N GLU A 404 -15.25 11.25 9.01
CA GLU A 404 -15.39 12.54 8.35
C GLU A 404 -14.36 13.55 8.90
N LYS A 405 -14.22 13.67 10.22
CA LYS A 405 -13.20 14.50 10.86
C LYS A 405 -11.79 14.10 10.43
N ALA A 406 -11.51 12.81 10.28
CA ALA A 406 -10.22 12.34 9.78
C ALA A 406 -9.96 12.82 8.33
N PHE A 407 -10.97 12.84 7.45
CA PHE A 407 -10.83 13.47 6.12
C PHE A 407 -10.69 15.00 6.18
N LEU A 408 -11.34 15.65 7.15
CA LEU A 408 -11.19 17.10 7.34
C LEU A 408 -9.78 17.47 7.80
N LEU A 409 -9.13 16.66 8.66
CA LEU A 409 -7.72 16.85 9.02
C LEU A 409 -6.82 16.92 7.78
N GLN A 410 -7.07 16.08 6.76
CA GLN A 410 -6.37 16.17 5.47
C GLN A 410 -6.51 17.55 4.83
N SER A 411 -7.76 18.01 4.75
CA SER A 411 -8.09 19.29 4.12
C SER A 411 -7.39 20.43 4.88
N TYR A 412 -7.43 20.42 6.20
CA TYR A 412 -6.79 21.44 7.02
C TYR A 412 -5.28 21.46 6.88
N GLN A 413 -4.61 20.29 6.79
CA GLN A 413 -3.18 20.22 6.51
C GLN A 413 -2.80 20.79 5.14
N ILE A 414 -3.61 20.54 4.11
CA ILE A 414 -3.36 21.02 2.74
C ILE A 414 -3.52 22.53 2.67
N HIS A 415 -4.58 23.09 3.28
CA HIS A 415 -4.86 24.52 3.26
C HIS A 415 -4.03 25.31 4.30
N GLY A 416 -3.38 24.63 5.24
CA GLY A 416 -2.67 25.27 6.36
C GLY A 416 -3.62 25.87 7.42
N ASP A 417 -4.86 25.38 7.50
CA ASP A 417 -5.86 25.83 8.50
C ASP A 417 -5.59 25.16 9.86
N TYR A 418 -4.60 25.67 10.57
CA TYR A 418 -4.15 25.09 11.84
C TYR A 418 -5.21 25.21 12.94
N HIS A 419 -6.00 26.28 12.95
CA HIS A 419 -7.07 26.47 13.94
C HIS A 419 -8.07 25.31 13.88
N LYS A 420 -8.59 25.01 12.69
CA LYS A 420 -9.52 23.89 12.52
C LYS A 420 -8.85 22.54 12.71
N PHE A 421 -7.58 22.40 12.35
CA PHE A 421 -6.79 21.19 12.64
C PHE A 421 -6.77 20.90 14.15
N PHE A 422 -6.39 21.88 14.98
CA PHE A 422 -6.27 21.68 16.42
C PHE A 422 -7.62 21.56 17.13
N ASN A 423 -8.67 22.23 16.67
CA ASN A 423 -10.03 21.97 17.14
C ASN A 423 -10.47 20.53 16.85
N THR A 424 -10.12 20.01 15.67
CA THR A 424 -10.42 18.62 15.30
C THR A 424 -9.59 17.63 16.13
N TYR A 425 -8.33 17.95 16.43
CA TYR A 425 -7.53 17.18 17.38
C TYR A 425 -8.18 17.11 18.76
N ASN A 426 -8.67 18.23 19.29
CA ASN A 426 -9.37 18.27 20.57
C ASN A 426 -10.69 17.47 20.54
N PHE A 427 -11.41 17.49 19.42
CA PHE A 427 -12.57 16.62 19.21
C PHE A 427 -12.20 15.14 19.38
N PHE A 428 -11.11 14.66 18.76
CA PHE A 428 -10.66 13.27 18.96
C PHE A 428 -10.27 12.98 20.42
N LYS A 429 -9.67 13.94 21.15
CA LYS A 429 -9.40 13.79 22.60
C LYS A 429 -10.67 13.61 23.42
N SER A 430 -11.78 14.23 22.99
CA SER A 430 -13.06 14.20 23.73
C SER A 430 -13.87 12.90 23.55
N ILE A 431 -13.45 12.01 22.65
CA ILE A 431 -14.19 10.78 22.31
C ILE A 431 -13.50 9.55 22.93
N PRO A 432 -14.01 8.98 24.03
CA PRO A 432 -13.36 7.86 24.72
C PRO A 432 -13.24 6.61 23.85
N SER A 433 -14.24 6.35 22.99
CA SER A 433 -14.27 5.21 22.06
C SER A 433 -13.18 5.27 20.99
N MET A 434 -12.60 6.45 20.75
CA MET A 434 -11.59 6.72 19.72
C MET A 434 -10.29 7.29 20.32
N ASN A 435 -10.01 6.93 21.58
CA ASN A 435 -8.77 7.30 22.26
C ASN A 435 -7.49 6.97 21.46
N LEU A 436 -7.46 5.84 20.75
CA LEU A 436 -6.31 5.46 19.90
C LEU A 436 -6.16 6.35 18.66
N ALA A 437 -7.25 6.92 18.13
CA ALA A 437 -7.16 7.92 17.06
C ALA A 437 -6.50 9.20 17.59
N SER A 438 -6.92 9.68 18.77
CA SER A 438 -6.30 10.81 19.43
C SER A 438 -4.81 10.55 19.72
N HIS A 439 -4.47 9.34 20.18
CA HIS A 439 -3.10 8.89 20.41
C HIS A 439 -2.25 8.96 19.14
N LEU A 440 -2.75 8.44 18.01
CA LEU A 440 -2.07 8.52 16.72
C LEU A 440 -1.84 9.97 16.28
N ILE A 441 -2.87 10.83 16.37
CA ILE A 441 -2.76 12.23 15.97
C ILE A 441 -1.73 12.96 16.86
N LYS A 442 -1.80 12.76 18.18
CA LYS A 442 -0.91 13.34 19.18
C LYS A 442 0.56 13.01 18.91
N HIS A 443 0.89 11.72 18.81
CA HIS A 443 2.28 11.29 18.76
C HIS A 443 2.94 11.51 17.39
N PHE A 444 2.16 11.58 16.31
CA PHE A 444 2.73 11.59 14.96
C PHE A 444 2.41 12.84 14.13
N LEU A 445 1.29 13.52 14.37
CA LEU A 445 0.90 14.69 13.56
C LEU A 445 1.10 16.02 14.30
N VAL A 446 0.72 16.07 15.59
CA VAL A 446 0.58 17.32 16.34
C VAL A 446 1.86 18.13 16.41
N SER A 447 3.02 17.52 16.73
CA SER A 447 4.27 18.29 16.82
C SER A 447 4.67 18.91 15.47
N LYS A 448 4.45 18.20 14.36
CA LYS A 448 4.75 18.72 13.01
C LYS A 448 3.83 19.87 12.66
N GLU A 449 2.53 19.73 12.92
CA GLU A 449 1.59 20.81 12.67
C GLU A 449 1.84 22.02 13.57
N ARG A 450 2.21 21.84 14.84
CA ARG A 450 2.59 22.96 15.73
C ARG A 450 3.73 23.79 15.17
N ILE A 451 4.79 23.16 14.68
CA ILE A 451 5.92 23.88 14.05
C ILE A 451 5.50 24.59 12.76
N LYS A 452 4.72 23.93 11.88
CA LYS A 452 4.21 24.59 10.66
C LYS A 452 3.34 25.80 11.00
N SER A 453 2.47 25.65 12.00
CA SER A 453 1.58 26.71 12.49
C SER A 453 2.37 27.87 13.06
N LEU A 454 3.33 27.60 13.96
CA LEU A 454 4.22 28.63 14.49
C LEU A 454 5.03 29.32 13.39
N ASN A 455 5.50 28.60 12.37
CA ASN A 455 6.19 29.22 11.23
C ASN A 455 5.27 30.16 10.44
N THR A 456 4.00 29.80 10.24
CA THR A 456 3.00 30.66 9.61
C THR A 456 2.70 31.89 10.47
N ILE A 457 2.44 31.69 11.77
CA ILE A 457 2.18 32.76 12.74
C ILE A 457 3.38 33.73 12.80
N ALA A 458 4.61 33.20 12.84
CA ALA A 458 5.83 33.98 12.94
C ALA A 458 6.04 34.94 11.75
N LYS A 459 5.50 34.62 10.58
CA LYS A 459 5.53 35.48 9.39
C LYS A 459 4.56 36.65 9.47
N SER A 460 3.46 36.49 10.19
CA SER A 460 2.38 37.48 10.30
C SER A 460 2.55 38.44 11.47
N TYR A 461 3.17 37.98 12.57
CA TYR A 461 3.26 38.75 13.82
C TYR A 461 4.72 39.05 14.23
N ARG A 462 4.91 40.08 15.06
CA ARG A 462 6.21 40.38 15.70
C ARG A 462 6.37 39.67 17.03
N LYS A 463 5.35 39.73 17.89
CA LYS A 463 5.26 39.03 19.17
C LYS A 463 3.82 38.60 19.42
N LEU A 464 3.62 37.53 20.16
CA LEU A 464 2.29 37.09 20.62
C LEU A 464 2.34 36.59 22.06
N PRO A 465 1.26 36.78 22.84
CA PRO A 465 1.16 36.22 24.18
C PRO A 465 1.24 34.70 24.16
N VAL A 466 2.02 34.12 25.07
CA VAL A 466 2.12 32.66 25.25
C VAL A 466 0.75 32.01 25.53
N PRO A 467 -0.15 32.59 26.38
CA PRO A 467 -1.46 32.00 26.61
C PRO A 467 -2.28 31.81 25.33
N PHE A 468 -2.23 32.78 24.41
CA PHE A 468 -2.89 32.68 23.11
C PHE A 468 -2.34 31.51 22.29
N LEU A 469 -1.02 31.35 22.22
CA LEU A 469 -0.40 30.26 21.46
C LEU A 469 -0.68 28.89 22.08
N VAL A 470 -0.69 28.80 23.41
CA VAL A 470 -1.03 27.57 24.15
C VAL A 470 -2.46 27.14 23.85
N GLU A 471 -3.41 28.07 23.88
CA GLU A 471 -4.82 27.80 23.58
C GLU A 471 -5.06 27.45 22.11
N GLU A 472 -4.48 28.23 21.19
CA GLU A 472 -4.67 28.07 19.74
C GLU A 472 -4.09 26.75 19.23
N LEU A 473 -2.92 26.36 19.73
CA LEU A 473 -2.21 25.14 19.32
C LEU A 473 -2.46 23.95 20.26
N LYS A 474 -3.45 24.10 21.17
CA LYS A 474 -3.95 23.11 22.12
C LYS A 474 -2.83 22.43 22.92
N PHE A 475 -1.86 23.21 23.38
CA PHE A 475 -0.89 22.75 24.37
C PHE A 475 -1.57 22.61 25.75
N THR A 476 -0.98 21.80 26.63
CA THR A 476 -1.42 21.63 28.01
C THR A 476 -0.31 22.04 28.96
N SER A 477 -0.68 22.59 30.12
CA SER A 477 0.27 22.92 31.19
C SER A 477 0.65 21.72 32.08
N ASN A 478 0.05 20.54 31.83
CA ASN A 478 0.30 19.35 32.64
C ASN A 478 1.73 18.84 32.42
N ALA A 479 2.44 18.57 33.51
CA ALA A 479 3.83 18.09 33.48
C ALA A 479 3.96 16.63 33.03
N GLU A 480 2.89 15.83 33.13
CA GLU A 480 2.90 14.41 32.76
C GLU A 480 2.77 14.16 31.25
N ASP A 481 2.40 15.19 30.48
CA ASP A 481 2.15 15.06 29.04
C ASP A 481 3.25 15.72 28.20
N ASP A 482 4.38 15.03 28.06
CA ASP A 482 5.58 15.53 27.38
C ASP A 482 5.34 16.06 25.95
N VAL A 483 4.36 15.50 25.23
CA VAL A 483 4.07 15.89 23.85
C VAL A 483 3.23 17.16 23.79
N ASP A 484 2.28 17.31 24.70
CA ASP A 484 1.39 18.47 24.80
C ASP A 484 1.94 19.59 25.69
N ASN A 485 3.06 19.39 26.37
CA ASN A 485 3.70 20.43 27.18
C ASN A 485 4.40 21.50 26.32
N TRP A 486 4.07 22.77 26.55
CA TRP A 486 4.65 23.92 25.84
C TRP A 486 6.18 24.01 26.00
N ASN A 487 6.68 23.88 27.23
CA ASN A 487 8.11 24.03 27.52
C ASN A 487 8.92 22.86 26.95
N THR A 488 8.42 21.63 27.08
CA THR A 488 9.05 20.44 26.47
C THR A 488 9.13 20.58 24.95
N PHE A 489 8.06 21.08 24.32
CA PHE A 489 8.04 21.35 22.89
C PHE A 489 9.06 22.42 22.48
N LEU A 490 9.09 23.57 23.16
CA LEU A 490 10.06 24.62 22.85
C LEU A 490 11.50 24.15 23.04
N THR A 491 11.77 23.37 24.09
CA THR A 491 13.11 22.79 24.34
C THR A 491 13.53 21.89 23.19
N LYS A 492 12.65 20.96 22.78
CA LYS A 492 12.90 20.00 21.71
C LYS A 492 13.28 20.66 20.39
N TYR A 493 12.68 21.81 20.07
CA TYR A 493 12.90 22.53 18.81
C TYR A 493 13.84 23.73 18.93
N ASN A 494 14.52 23.89 20.08
CA ASN A 494 15.42 25.02 20.34
C ASN A 494 14.73 26.37 20.10
N LEU A 495 13.57 26.58 20.76
CA LEU A 495 12.75 27.77 20.66
C LEU A 495 12.58 28.51 22.00
N LEU A 496 13.09 27.96 23.12
CA LEU A 496 12.95 28.56 24.46
C LEU A 496 13.54 29.98 24.54
N GLN A 497 14.64 30.23 23.82
CA GLN A 497 15.33 31.52 23.78
C GLN A 497 14.51 32.67 23.17
N PHE A 498 13.37 32.36 22.55
CA PHE A 498 12.46 33.36 21.99
C PHE A 498 11.33 33.74 22.95
N LEU A 499 11.32 33.22 24.18
CA LEU A 499 10.42 33.70 25.22
C LEU A 499 10.94 35.03 25.78
N VAL A 500 10.13 36.08 25.67
CA VAL A 500 10.44 37.42 26.18
C VAL A 500 9.68 37.63 27.47
N SER A 501 10.42 37.85 28.56
CA SER A 501 9.86 38.13 29.90
C SER A 501 8.88 37.06 30.42
N GLY A 502 8.88 35.85 29.84
CA GLY A 502 7.99 34.74 30.20
C GLY A 502 6.53 34.90 29.77
N THR A 503 6.13 36.04 29.18
CA THR A 503 4.74 36.34 28.82
C THR A 503 4.49 36.25 27.33
N ASP A 504 5.48 36.63 26.51
CA ASP A 504 5.36 36.72 25.06
C ASP A 504 6.36 35.80 24.35
N PHE A 505 5.98 35.31 23.17
CA PHE A 505 6.85 34.62 22.24
C PHE A 505 7.28 35.57 21.12
N ASP A 506 8.59 35.70 20.88
CA ASP A 506 9.16 36.51 19.81
C ASP A 506 9.05 35.81 18.45
N CYS A 507 7.93 36.08 17.80
CA CYS A 507 7.63 35.62 16.45
C CYS A 507 8.67 36.10 15.43
N ALA A 508 9.15 37.35 15.53
CA ALA A 508 10.06 37.92 14.56
C ALA A 508 11.46 37.26 14.60
N ALA A 509 12.00 37.08 15.81
CA ALA A 509 13.31 36.47 16.03
C ALA A 509 13.31 34.96 15.72
N SER A 510 12.19 34.27 15.97
CA SER A 510 12.09 32.81 15.76
C SER A 510 11.93 32.38 14.30
N ARG A 511 11.59 33.28 13.36
CA ARG A 511 11.33 32.95 11.94
C ARG A 511 12.43 32.13 11.29
N GLY A 512 13.70 32.49 11.52
CA GLY A 512 14.84 31.82 10.89
C GLY A 512 14.92 30.35 11.28
N ILE A 513 14.76 30.05 12.57
CA ILE A 513 14.79 28.69 13.11
C ILE A 513 13.53 27.90 12.69
N LEU A 514 12.35 28.50 12.79
CA LEU A 514 11.10 27.85 12.37
C LEU A 514 11.13 27.49 10.88
N GLN A 515 11.60 28.41 10.02
CA GLN A 515 11.70 28.17 8.59
C GLN A 515 12.77 27.10 8.28
N SER A 516 13.89 27.07 9.00
CA SER A 516 14.92 26.04 8.78
C SER A 516 14.40 24.64 9.13
N ILE A 517 13.66 24.49 10.24
CA ILE A 517 13.03 23.22 10.63
C ILE A 517 12.03 22.74 9.57
N VAL A 518 11.15 23.63 9.09
CA VAL A 518 10.11 23.27 8.10
C VAL A 518 10.70 22.85 6.74
N VAL A 519 11.84 23.43 6.35
CA VAL A 519 12.48 23.14 5.06
C VAL A 519 13.27 21.83 5.08
N GLN A 520 13.69 21.34 6.24
CA GLN A 520 14.38 20.05 6.36
C GLN A 520 13.52 18.88 5.83
N ASN A 521 14.13 17.99 5.06
CA ASN A 521 13.44 16.91 4.33
C ASN A 521 12.60 15.97 5.23
N GLY A 522 13.01 15.73 6.49
CA GLY A 522 12.28 14.89 7.46
C GLY A 522 11.00 15.53 8.03
N PHE A 523 10.82 16.85 7.86
CA PHE A 523 9.61 17.52 8.33
C PHE A 523 8.41 17.32 7.40
N ARG A 524 8.64 16.84 6.16
CA ARG A 524 7.59 16.68 5.14
C ARG A 524 6.90 15.31 5.14
N LYS A 525 7.58 14.23 5.55
CA LYS A 525 7.03 12.86 5.57
C LYS A 525 7.51 12.09 6.80
N ILE A 526 6.67 11.20 7.33
CA ILE A 526 7.06 10.18 8.33
C ILE A 526 7.35 8.91 7.55
N ASP A 527 8.42 8.19 7.88
CA ASP A 527 8.74 6.90 7.22
C ASP A 527 7.75 5.79 7.65
N ILE A 528 7.68 4.71 6.89
CA ILE A 528 6.77 3.56 7.08
C ILE A 528 6.93 2.87 8.45
N LYS A 529 7.99 3.21 9.18
CA LYS A 529 8.28 2.74 10.54
C LYS A 529 7.97 3.77 11.63
N GLY A 530 7.36 4.91 11.29
CA GLY A 530 7.09 5.99 12.25
C GLY A 530 8.31 6.84 12.63
N GLN A 531 9.44 6.66 11.94
CA GLN A 531 10.64 7.47 12.16
C GLN A 531 10.55 8.77 11.34
N ILE A 532 11.07 9.86 11.92
CA ILE A 532 11.14 11.20 11.30
C ILE A 532 12.39 11.31 10.45
#